data_AF-A0A356WZV6-F1
#
_entry.id   AF-A0A356WZV6-F1
#
_cell.length_a   1.000
_cell.length_b   1.000
_cell.length_c   1.000
_cell.angle_alpha   90.00
_cell.angle_beta   90.00
_cell.angle_gamma   90.00
#
_symmetry.space_group_name_H-M   'P 1'
#
loop_
_entity.id
_entity.type
_entity.pdbx_description
1 polymer ?
#
loop_
_entity_poly.entity_id
_entity_poly.type
_entity_poly.pdbx_seq_one_letter_code
_entity_poly.pdbx_strand_id
1 'polypeptide(L)'
;QHVREVLNYKAYEEDAFTSANRIRSTISKIFAFGLKNVGIKLKTNPVENTPVFEQGENVRDRYYTEDEIKELWEFWETKPEPIQSYYKMLLLTGQRKMETMQMEWAEINWDKACKRIKIG
;
A
#
# COMPACT_ATOMS: atom_id res chain seq x y z
N GLN A 1 27.74 -6.80 -6.37
CA GLN A 1 27.74 -8.02 -5.54
C GLN A 1 26.90 -7.82 -4.28
N HIS A 2 27.29 -6.92 -3.37
CA HIS A 2 26.56 -6.62 -2.12
C HIS A 2 25.05 -6.28 -2.28
N VAL A 3 24.67 -5.45 -3.26
CA VAL A 3 23.24 -5.11 -3.47
C VAL A 3 22.40 -6.37 -3.72
N ARG A 4 22.91 -7.30 -4.53
CA ARG A 4 22.21 -8.55 -4.85
C ARG A 4 22.11 -9.46 -3.63
N GLU A 5 23.15 -9.52 -2.80
CA GLU A 5 23.14 -10.30 -1.55
C GLU A 5 22.07 -9.80 -0.59
N VAL A 6 21.98 -8.48 -0.37
CA VAL A 6 20.96 -7.88 0.50
C VAL A 6 19.55 -8.12 -0.04
N LEU A 7 19.36 -7.97 -1.35
CA LEU A 7 18.06 -8.20 -1.99
C LEU A 7 17.65 -9.68 -1.91
N ASN A 8 18.58 -10.60 -2.15
CA ASN A 8 18.35 -12.04 -2.05
C ASN A 8 18.05 -12.47 -0.62
N TYR A 9 18.79 -11.96 0.35
CA TYR A 9 18.52 -12.22 1.77
C TYR A 9 17.08 -11.81 2.12
N LYS A 10 16.70 -10.58 1.76
CA LYS A 10 15.34 -10.09 2.01
C LYS A 10 14.27 -10.91 1.28
N ALA A 11 14.54 -11.37 0.07
CA ALA A 11 13.59 -12.12 -0.73
C ALA A 11 13.43 -13.56 -0.25
N TYR A 12 14.54 -14.29 -0.08
CA TYR A 12 14.52 -15.74 0.14
C TYR A 12 14.60 -16.14 1.61
N GLU A 13 15.39 -15.44 2.44
CA GLU A 13 15.54 -15.80 3.86
C GLU A 13 14.38 -15.25 4.70
N GLU A 14 13.84 -14.09 4.33
CA GLU A 14 12.70 -13.46 5.01
C GLU A 14 11.35 -13.65 4.28
N ASP A 15 11.33 -14.39 3.17
CA ASP A 15 10.12 -14.61 2.33
C ASP A 15 9.41 -13.28 1.93
N ALA A 16 10.19 -12.20 1.75
CA ALA A 16 9.67 -10.84 1.62
C ALA A 16 9.94 -10.24 0.22
N PHE A 17 9.56 -10.96 -0.84
CA PHE A 17 9.81 -10.58 -2.24
C PHE A 17 9.31 -9.17 -2.61
N THR A 18 8.10 -8.80 -2.19
CA THR A 18 7.55 -7.46 -2.44
C THR A 18 8.40 -6.37 -1.77
N SER A 19 8.86 -6.62 -0.54
CA SER A 19 9.73 -5.70 0.20
C SER A 19 11.11 -5.61 -0.46
N ALA A 20 11.67 -6.72 -0.94
CA ALA A 20 12.91 -6.73 -1.69
C ALA A 20 12.82 -5.88 -2.97
N ASN A 21 11.73 -5.99 -3.74
CA ASN A 21 11.49 -5.14 -4.92
C ASN A 21 11.38 -3.65 -4.57
N ARG A 22 10.69 -3.31 -3.46
CA ARG A 22 10.60 -1.93 -2.97
C ARG A 22 11.96 -1.37 -2.56
N ILE A 23 12.78 -2.16 -1.85
CA ILE A 23 14.15 -1.80 -1.48
C ILE A 23 14.99 -1.56 -2.73
N ARG A 24 14.95 -2.49 -3.70
CA ARG A 24 15.65 -2.36 -4.99
C ARG A 24 15.29 -1.05 -5.69
N SER A 25 13.99 -0.74 -5.80
CA SER A 25 13.50 0.50 -6.43
C SER A 25 14.01 1.75 -5.73
N THR A 26 13.97 1.77 -4.40
CA THR A 26 14.47 2.88 -3.58
C THR A 26 15.98 3.07 -3.73
N ILE A 27 16.77 2.01 -3.61
CA ILE A 27 18.24 2.07 -3.75
C ILE A 27 18.61 2.54 -5.17
N SER A 28 17.91 2.05 -6.20
CA SER A 28 18.13 2.47 -7.58
C SER A 28 17.93 3.98 -7.74
N LYS A 29 16.86 4.54 -7.16
CA LYS A 29 16.58 5.99 -7.18
C LYS A 29 17.64 6.79 -6.43
N ILE A 30 18.11 6.31 -5.28
CA ILE A 30 19.16 6.97 -4.50
C ILE A 30 20.45 7.10 -5.32
N PHE A 31 20.92 6.01 -5.94
CA PHE A 31 22.14 6.05 -6.76
C PHE A 31 21.95 6.87 -8.04
N ALA A 32 20.79 6.80 -8.68
CA ALA A 32 20.47 7.65 -9.83
C ALA A 32 20.51 9.14 -9.44
N PHE A 33 19.96 9.51 -8.29
CA PHE A 33 20.03 10.87 -7.77
C PHE A 33 21.47 11.29 -7.49
N GLY A 34 22.26 10.45 -6.82
CA GLY A 34 23.66 10.76 -6.50
C GLY A 34 24.55 10.91 -7.74
N LEU A 35 24.37 10.05 -8.74
CA LEU A 35 25.08 10.14 -10.03
C LEU A 35 24.75 11.44 -10.77
N LYS A 36 23.47 11.80 -10.83
CA LYS A 36 23.00 12.94 -11.61
C LYS A 36 23.21 14.30 -10.92
N ASN A 37 22.98 14.38 -9.61
CA ASN A 37 22.85 15.65 -8.89
C ASN A 37 23.97 15.92 -7.89
N VAL A 38 24.62 14.88 -7.36
CA VAL A 38 25.69 15.02 -6.35
C VAL A 38 27.08 14.82 -6.97
N GLY A 39 27.16 14.10 -8.10
CA GLY A 39 28.42 13.82 -8.77
C GLY A 39 29.24 12.73 -8.08
N ILE A 40 28.58 11.73 -7.48
CA ILE A 40 29.29 10.58 -6.89
C ILE A 40 30.14 9.87 -7.94
N LYS A 41 31.35 9.45 -7.57
CA LYS A 41 32.34 8.83 -8.48
C LYS A 41 32.05 7.36 -8.79
N LEU A 42 30.81 7.06 -9.17
CA LEU A 42 30.42 5.76 -9.69
C LEU A 42 30.24 5.87 -11.19
N LYS A 43 30.65 4.82 -11.92
CA LYS A 43 30.48 4.78 -13.38
C LYS A 43 29.04 4.52 -13.79
N THR A 44 28.35 3.65 -13.05
CA THR A 44 26.97 3.22 -13.32
C THR A 44 26.22 2.97 -12.02
N ASN A 45 24.90 2.83 -12.11
CA ASN A 45 24.06 2.52 -10.98
C ASN A 45 24.27 1.05 -10.58
N PRO A 46 24.68 0.74 -9.33
CA PRO A 46 24.94 -0.63 -8.91
C PRO A 46 23.69 -1.53 -8.89
N VAL A 47 22.49 -0.96 -9.03
CA VAL A 47 21.21 -1.67 -9.06
C VAL A 47 20.75 -2.00 -10.48
N GLU A 48 21.32 -1.38 -11.50
CA GLU A 48 20.83 -1.41 -12.90
C GLU A 48 20.64 -2.83 -13.44
N ASN A 49 21.57 -3.74 -13.14
CA ASN A 49 21.56 -5.13 -13.61
C ASN A 49 21.05 -6.14 -12.55
N THR A 50 20.31 -5.67 -11.54
CA THR A 50 19.66 -6.56 -10.57
C THR A 50 18.25 -6.90 -11.05
N PRO A 51 17.83 -8.18 -11.04
CA PRO A 51 16.47 -8.55 -11.46
C PRO A 51 15.44 -8.09 -10.42
N VAL A 52 14.19 -7.97 -10.88
CA VAL A 52 13.00 -7.87 -10.02
C VAL A 52 12.57 -9.29 -9.66
N PHE A 53 12.08 -9.50 -8.44
CA PHE A 53 11.50 -10.77 -8.03
C PHE A 53 10.04 -10.84 -8.47
N GLU A 54 9.70 -11.74 -9.41
CA GLU A 54 8.34 -11.90 -9.93
C GLU A 54 7.35 -12.30 -8.84
N GLN A 55 7.79 -13.10 -7.86
CA GLN A 55 6.99 -13.48 -6.68
C GLN A 55 6.55 -12.28 -5.84
N GLY A 56 7.22 -11.14 -5.99
CA GLY A 56 6.90 -9.90 -5.30
C GLY A 56 5.73 -9.14 -5.91
N GLU A 57 5.33 -9.48 -7.13
CA GLU A 57 4.24 -8.85 -7.89
C GLU A 57 2.91 -9.54 -7.57
N ASN A 58 2.43 -9.33 -6.34
CA ASN A 58 1.14 -9.86 -5.91
C ASN A 58 0.00 -8.98 -6.43
N VAL A 59 -0.61 -9.38 -7.55
CA VAL A 59 -1.92 -8.88 -7.96
C VAL A 59 -2.95 -9.54 -7.07
N ARG A 60 -3.65 -8.74 -6.26
CA ARG A 60 -4.77 -9.25 -5.45
C ARG A 60 -5.96 -9.51 -6.38
N ASP A 61 -6.32 -10.78 -6.58
CA ASP A 61 -7.47 -11.19 -7.38
C ASP A 61 -8.69 -11.60 -6.53
N ARG A 62 -8.58 -11.49 -5.20
CA ARG A 62 -9.63 -11.87 -4.27
C ARG A 62 -10.52 -10.68 -3.91
N TYR A 63 -11.83 -10.85 -4.13
CA TYR A 63 -12.88 -9.96 -3.66
C TYR A 63 -13.81 -10.69 -2.69
N TYR A 64 -14.61 -9.94 -1.92
CA TYR A 64 -15.61 -10.54 -1.04
C TYR A 64 -16.84 -10.99 -1.84
N THR A 65 -17.37 -12.16 -1.54
CA THR A 65 -18.68 -12.60 -2.07
C THR A 65 -19.82 -11.89 -1.35
N GLU A 66 -21.02 -11.94 -1.92
CA GLU A 66 -22.21 -11.36 -1.28
C GLU A 66 -22.50 -11.98 0.10
N ASP A 67 -22.25 -13.28 0.27
CA ASP A 67 -22.49 -13.97 1.53
C ASP A 67 -21.44 -13.61 2.58
N GLU A 68 -20.17 -13.49 2.20
CA GLU A 68 -19.13 -12.98 3.10
C GLU A 68 -19.43 -11.54 3.53
N ILE A 69 -20.00 -10.71 2.63
CA ILE A 69 -20.41 -9.34 2.96
C ILE A 69 -21.54 -9.35 4.00
N LYS A 70 -22.55 -10.22 3.86
CA LYS A 70 -23.65 -10.34 4.83
C LYS A 70 -23.11 -10.80 6.20
N GLU A 71 -22.25 -11.82 6.22
CA GLU A 71 -21.66 -12.33 7.46
C GLU A 71 -20.83 -11.25 8.17
N LEU A 72 -20.01 -10.50 7.42
CA LEU A 72 -19.26 -9.38 7.97
C LEU A 72 -20.17 -8.28 8.51
N TRP A 73 -21.25 -7.97 7.80
CA TRP A 73 -22.21 -6.96 8.22
C TRP A 73 -22.87 -7.32 9.55
N GLU A 74 -23.37 -8.54 9.68
CA GLU A 74 -23.95 -9.08 10.92
C GLU A 74 -22.92 -9.09 12.05
N PHE A 75 -21.68 -9.51 11.77
CA PHE A 75 -20.61 -9.50 12.76
C PHE A 75 -20.32 -8.08 13.26
N TRP A 76 -20.28 -7.08 12.38
CA TRP A 76 -20.05 -5.69 12.77
C TRP A 76 -21.17 -5.15 13.65
N GLU A 77 -22.41 -5.59 13.46
CA GLU A 77 -23.56 -5.23 14.31
C GLU A 77 -23.41 -5.68 15.77
N THR A 78 -22.54 -6.65 16.02
CA THR A 78 -22.20 -7.08 17.39
C THR A 78 -21.18 -6.19 18.08
N LYS A 79 -20.57 -5.22 17.39
CA LYS A 79 -19.47 -4.40 17.90
C LYS A 79 -19.97 -3.04 18.40
N PRO A 80 -19.37 -2.51 19.49
CA PRO A 80 -19.72 -1.16 19.96
C PRO A 80 -19.29 -0.10 18.95
N GLU A 81 -19.96 1.05 19.00
CA GLU A 81 -19.52 2.21 18.24
C GLU A 81 -18.18 2.74 18.75
N PRO A 82 -17.31 3.28 17.87
CA PRO A 82 -17.54 3.55 16.44
C PRO A 82 -17.18 2.39 15.50
N ILE A 83 -16.82 1.22 16.03
CA ILE A 83 -16.23 0.11 15.24
C ILE A 83 -17.20 -0.35 14.16
N GLN A 84 -18.46 -0.57 14.52
CA GLN A 84 -19.51 -0.96 13.59
C GLN A 84 -19.65 0.03 12.43
N SER A 85 -19.93 1.30 12.75
CA SER A 85 -20.15 2.34 11.74
C SER A 85 -18.92 2.55 10.86
N TYR A 86 -17.72 2.48 11.43
CA TYR A 86 -16.47 2.62 10.70
C TYR A 86 -16.29 1.54 9.61
N TYR A 87 -16.49 0.25 9.93
CA TYR A 87 -16.34 -0.81 8.94
C TYR A 87 -17.44 -0.79 7.87
N LYS A 88 -18.69 -0.49 8.26
CA LYS A 88 -19.80 -0.31 7.31
C LYS A 88 -19.52 0.84 6.33
N MET A 89 -19.02 1.98 6.82
CA MET A 89 -18.64 3.11 5.97
C MET A 89 -17.49 2.76 5.03
N LEU A 90 -16.49 2.00 5.47
CA LEU A 90 -15.42 1.54 4.60
C LEU A 90 -15.93 0.66 3.47
N LEU A 91 -16.82 -0.28 3.77
CA LEU A 91 -17.42 -1.16 2.77
C LEU A 91 -18.25 -0.39 1.74
N LEU A 92 -19.11 0.53 2.20
CA LEU A 92 -20.02 1.29 1.34
C LEU A 92 -19.30 2.32 0.47
N THR A 93 -18.21 2.92 0.95
CA THR A 93 -17.53 4.02 0.25
C THR A 93 -16.28 3.57 -0.52
N GLY A 94 -15.69 2.42 -0.18
CA GLY A 94 -14.42 1.97 -0.76
C GLY A 94 -13.24 2.90 -0.49
N GLN A 95 -13.35 3.81 0.49
CA GLN A 95 -12.30 4.78 0.82
C GLN A 95 -11.12 4.12 1.56
N ARG A 96 -9.97 4.82 1.60
CA ARG A 96 -8.85 4.35 2.44
C ARG A 96 -9.24 4.44 3.90
N LYS A 97 -8.81 3.44 4.69
CA LYS A 97 -8.97 3.40 6.16
C LYS A 97 -8.83 4.76 6.85
N MET A 98 -7.73 5.47 6.58
CA MET A 98 -7.47 6.76 7.24
C MET A 98 -8.43 7.86 6.79
N GLU A 99 -8.83 7.88 5.52
CA GLU A 99 -9.77 8.88 4.97
C GLU A 99 -11.18 8.71 5.55
N THR A 100 -11.60 7.47 5.84
CA THR A 100 -12.86 7.19 6.53
C THR A 100 -12.78 7.53 8.02
N MET A 101 -11.65 7.20 8.67
CA MET A 101 -11.46 7.44 10.11
C MET A 101 -11.34 8.93 10.46
N GLN A 102 -10.77 9.74 9.57
CA GLN A 102 -10.59 11.18 9.75
C GLN A 102 -11.74 12.02 9.17
N MET A 103 -12.82 11.38 8.75
CA MET A 103 -13.97 12.05 8.15
C MET A 103 -14.68 12.95 9.16
N GLU A 104 -14.93 14.20 8.77
CA GLU A 104 -15.74 15.15 9.54
C GLU A 104 -17.15 15.26 8.95
N TRP A 105 -18.15 15.51 9.80
CA TRP A 105 -19.53 15.74 9.35
C TRP A 105 -19.66 16.90 8.35
N ALA A 106 -18.81 17.93 8.48
CA ALA A 106 -18.78 19.07 7.57
C ALA A 106 -18.34 18.72 6.14
N GLU A 107 -17.75 17.53 5.93
CA GLU A 107 -17.30 17.06 4.62
C GLU A 107 -18.42 16.36 3.82
N ILE A 108 -19.55 16.05 4.47
CA ILE A 108 -20.70 15.38 3.88
C ILE A 108 -21.65 16.42 3.31
N ASN A 109 -21.89 16.36 2.00
CA ASN A 109 -22.96 17.11 1.36
C ASN A 109 -24.23 16.25 1.35
N TRP A 110 -25.16 16.59 2.23
CA TRP A 110 -26.43 15.88 2.40
C TRP A 110 -27.37 16.04 1.19
N ASP A 111 -27.27 17.13 0.43
CA ASP A 111 -28.13 17.38 -0.74
C ASP A 111 -27.68 16.62 -1.99
N LYS A 112 -26.38 16.26 -2.07
CA LYS A 112 -25.76 15.67 -3.26
C LYS A 112 -25.31 14.22 -3.06
N ALA A 113 -25.61 13.62 -1.90
CA ALA A 113 -25.16 12.29 -1.49
C ALA A 113 -23.67 12.06 -1.80
N CYS A 114 -22.85 13.10 -1.60
CA CYS A 114 -21.43 13.07 -1.94
C CYS A 114 -20.59 13.67 -0.81
N LYS A 115 -19.37 13.17 -0.67
CA LYS A 115 -18.38 13.65 0.30
C LYS A 115 -17.23 14.35 -0.42
N ARG A 116 -16.73 15.43 0.17
CA ARG A 116 -15.47 16.06 -0.25
C ARG A 116 -14.31 15.50 0.59
N ILE A 117 -13.30 14.94 -0.06
CA ILE A 117 -12.07 14.51 0.62
C ILE A 117 -11.09 15.68 0.60
N LYS A 118 -10.61 16.13 1.77
CA LYS A 118 -9.45 17.03 1.84
C LYS A 118 -8.21 16.21 1.49
N ILE A 119 -7.55 16.55 0.38
CA ILE A 119 -6.22 16.02 0.08
C ILE A 119 -5.25 16.89 0.89
N GLY A 120 -4.71 16.32 1.96
CA GLY A 120 -3.61 16.93 2.74
C GLY A 120 -2.27 16.78 2.03
#